data_AF-A0A2P5EAU4-F1
#
_entry.id   AF-A0A2P5EAU4-F1
#
_cell.length_a   1.000
_cell.length_b   1.000
_cell.length_c   1.000
_cell.angle_alpha   90.00
_cell.angle_beta   90.00
_cell.angle_gamma   90.00
#
_symmetry.space_group_name_H-M   'P 1'
#
loop_
_entity.id
_entity.type
_entity.pdbx_description
1 polymer ?
#
loop_
_entity_poly.entity_id
_entity_poly.type
_entity_poly.pdbx_seq_one_letter_code
_entity_poly.pdbx_strand_id
1 'polypeptide(L)'
;MVGPEQWPNLGQNPLVPPKSKNQPGRPKKARRREASEPPAPGAKKVRRFGMAMHCIRCGLSGHNKRKCCAALTREQEGKYKEKLQKQKRKEVKIKTKGTSSRARRASNEVGNSSK
;
A
#
# COMPACT_ATOMS: atom_id res chain seq x y z
N MET A 1 -2.92 -53.73 -39.73
CA MET A 1 -3.30 -52.78 -38.65
C MET A 1 -3.40 -53.57 -37.36
N VAL A 2 -2.70 -53.13 -36.31
CA VAL A 2 -2.72 -53.78 -34.99
C VAL A 2 -4.02 -53.38 -34.28
N GLY A 3 -4.84 -54.38 -33.95
CA GLY A 3 -6.14 -54.17 -33.31
C GLY A 3 -6.02 -53.91 -31.80
N PRO A 4 -7.08 -53.38 -31.16
CA PRO A 4 -7.11 -53.08 -29.72
C PRO A 4 -6.80 -54.30 -28.83
N GLU A 5 -7.08 -55.51 -29.33
CA GLU A 5 -6.83 -56.79 -28.67
C GLU A 5 -5.34 -57.05 -28.36
N GLN A 6 -4.42 -56.41 -29.08
CA GLN A 6 -2.98 -56.62 -28.92
C GLN A 6 -2.33 -55.61 -27.96
N TRP A 7 -3.13 -54.75 -27.30
CA TRP A 7 -2.60 -53.80 -26.33
C TRP A 7 -2.22 -54.52 -25.03
N PRO A 8 -1.01 -54.29 -24.48
CA PRO A 8 -0.63 -54.88 -23.22
C PRO A 8 -1.57 -54.40 -22.10
N ASN A 9 -2.24 -55.34 -21.44
CA ASN A 9 -3.11 -55.04 -20.31
C ASN A 9 -2.24 -54.76 -19.08
N LEU A 10 -1.97 -53.49 -18.81
CA LEU A 10 -1.09 -53.03 -17.74
C LEU A 10 -1.68 -53.18 -16.32
N GLY A 11 -2.80 -53.90 -16.17
CA GLY A 11 -3.51 -54.02 -14.91
C GLY A 11 -4.17 -52.69 -14.51
N GLN A 12 -5.31 -52.78 -13.82
CA GLN A 12 -5.92 -51.60 -13.22
C GLN A 12 -5.05 -51.18 -12.03
N ASN A 13 -4.04 -50.33 -12.26
CA ASN A 13 -3.41 -49.59 -11.20
C ASN A 13 -4.27 -48.34 -10.96
N PRO A 14 -5.16 -48.31 -9.95
CA PRO A 14 -5.98 -47.13 -9.69
C PRO A 14 -5.04 -45.98 -9.31
N LEU A 15 -4.99 -44.94 -10.15
CA LEU A 15 -4.27 -43.73 -9.84
C LEU A 15 -4.88 -43.11 -8.58
N VAL A 16 -4.16 -43.21 -7.46
CA VAL A 16 -4.59 -42.59 -6.21
C VAL A 16 -4.58 -41.07 -6.42
N PRO A 17 -5.69 -40.37 -6.12
CA PRO A 17 -5.72 -38.93 -6.26
C PRO A 17 -4.63 -38.28 -5.39
N PRO A 18 -4.03 -37.17 -5.83
CA PRO A 18 -3.07 -36.45 -5.02
C PRO A 18 -3.75 -36.01 -3.70
N LYS A 19 -2.99 -36.10 -2.60
CA LYS A 19 -3.47 -35.68 -1.28
C LYS A 19 -3.93 -34.22 -1.35
N SER A 20 -5.17 -33.95 -0.93
CA SER A 20 -5.69 -32.59 -0.88
C SER A 20 -4.88 -31.76 0.13
N LYS A 21 -4.53 -30.54 -0.27
CA LYS A 21 -3.96 -29.53 0.64
C LYS A 21 -4.99 -28.43 0.82
N ASN A 22 -5.31 -28.12 2.07
CA ASN A 22 -6.12 -26.95 2.38
C ASN A 22 -5.33 -25.71 1.99
N GLN A 23 -5.86 -24.99 1.00
CA GLN A 23 -5.28 -23.70 0.65
C GLN A 23 -5.43 -22.76 1.85
N PRO A 24 -4.43 -21.90 2.11
CA PRO A 24 -4.57 -20.88 3.13
C PRO A 24 -5.84 -20.08 2.82
N GLY A 25 -6.77 -20.07 3.76
CA GLY A 25 -8.02 -19.35 3.62
C GLY A 25 -7.79 -17.85 3.51
N ARG A 26 -8.85 -17.12 3.15
CA ARG A 26 -8.84 -15.66 3.19
C ARG A 26 -8.45 -15.18 4.60
N PRO A 27 -7.46 -14.26 4.73
CA PRO A 27 -7.13 -13.66 6.02
C PRO A 27 -8.38 -13.08 6.70
N LYS A 28 -8.55 -13.39 7.98
CA LYS A 28 -9.71 -12.92 8.75
C LYS A 28 -9.73 -11.39 8.81
N LYS A 29 -10.89 -10.79 8.55
CA LYS A 29 -11.10 -9.35 8.72
C LYS A 29 -11.01 -9.01 10.21
N ALA A 30 -10.15 -8.07 10.58
CA ALA A 30 -10.06 -7.57 11.95
C ALA A 30 -11.34 -6.84 12.36
N ARG A 31 -11.72 -6.94 13.65
CA ARG A 31 -12.84 -6.19 14.23
C ARG A 31 -12.54 -4.68 14.15
N ARG A 32 -13.60 -3.87 13.98
CA ARG A 32 -13.53 -2.42 14.14
C ARG A 32 -13.37 -2.08 15.63
N ARG A 33 -12.24 -1.45 16.00
CA ARG A 33 -11.96 -0.95 17.36
C ARG A 33 -12.72 0.36 17.63
N GLU A 34 -13.18 0.55 18.86
CA GLU A 34 -13.81 1.80 19.31
C GLU A 34 -12.83 2.98 19.33
N ALA A 35 -13.32 4.21 19.51
CA ALA A 35 -12.47 5.41 19.48
C ALA A 35 -11.51 5.50 20.68
N SER A 36 -11.95 5.03 21.85
CA SER A 36 -11.15 5.00 23.09
C SER A 36 -10.08 3.90 23.09
N GLU A 37 -10.28 2.83 22.31
CA GLU A 37 -9.33 1.72 22.27
C GLU A 37 -7.97 2.11 21.66
N PRO A 38 -6.85 1.67 22.25
CA PRO A 38 -5.53 1.89 21.70
C PRO A 38 -5.36 1.20 20.33
N PRO A 39 -4.45 1.71 19.47
CA PRO A 39 -4.14 1.09 18.18
C PRO A 39 -3.79 -0.40 18.33
N ALA A 40 -4.03 -1.17 17.26
CA ALA A 40 -3.63 -2.58 17.25
C ALA A 40 -2.11 -2.71 17.48
N PRO A 41 -1.65 -3.76 18.19
CA PRO A 41 -0.22 -4.04 18.32
C PRO A 41 0.46 -4.07 16.93
N GLY A 42 1.56 -3.33 16.79
CA GLY A 42 2.28 -3.19 15.51
C GLY A 42 1.69 -2.18 14.51
N ALA A 43 0.67 -1.40 14.90
CA ALA A 43 0.13 -0.34 14.05
C ALA A 43 1.17 0.79 13.83
N LYS A 44 1.69 0.91 12.60
CA LYS A 44 2.62 1.98 12.20
C LYS A 44 1.93 3.34 11.94
N LYS A 45 0.60 3.35 11.86
CA LYS A 45 -0.20 4.55 11.53
C LYS A 45 -1.02 4.97 12.74
N VAL A 46 -0.84 6.21 13.17
CA VAL A 46 -1.71 6.85 14.16
C VAL A 46 -3.10 7.12 13.59
N ARG A 47 -4.13 6.95 14.42
CA ARG A 47 -5.52 7.31 14.07
C ARG A 47 -5.63 8.84 14.08
N ARG A 48 -6.32 9.44 13.11
CA ARG A 48 -6.54 10.90 13.04
C ARG A 48 -7.73 11.37 13.88
N PHE A 49 -8.04 10.69 14.98
CA PHE A 49 -9.15 11.08 15.84
C PHE A 49 -8.79 12.37 16.61
N GLY A 50 -9.74 13.28 16.79
CA GLY A 50 -9.52 14.54 17.51
C GLY A 50 -8.72 15.62 16.77
N MET A 51 -8.26 15.38 15.54
CA MET A 51 -7.52 16.38 14.77
C MET A 51 -8.47 17.37 14.08
N ALA A 52 -8.33 18.67 14.40
CA ALA A 52 -9.07 19.72 13.71
C ALA A 52 -8.61 19.84 12.25
N MET A 53 -9.49 19.51 11.32
CA MET A 53 -9.23 19.68 9.89
C MET A 53 -9.53 21.14 9.49
N HIS A 54 -8.49 21.84 9.06
CA HIS A 54 -8.58 23.21 8.56
C HIS A 54 -8.55 23.25 7.02
N CYS A 55 -9.39 24.08 6.43
CA CYS A 55 -9.40 24.31 5.00
C CYS A 55 -8.09 25.00 4.58
N ILE A 56 -7.32 24.41 3.66
CA ILE A 56 -6.09 25.05 3.15
C ILE A 56 -6.37 26.38 2.40
N ARG A 57 -7.59 26.55 1.89
CA ARG A 57 -8.00 27.73 1.10
C ARG A 57 -8.26 28.94 2.00
N CYS A 58 -9.19 28.81 2.95
CA CYS A 58 -9.61 29.92 3.82
C CYS A 58 -9.07 29.83 5.26
N GLY A 59 -8.48 28.70 5.68
CA GLY A 59 -7.93 28.50 7.02
C GLY A 59 -8.94 28.07 8.09
N LEU A 60 -10.24 28.17 7.83
CA LEU A 60 -11.29 27.83 8.79
C LEU A 60 -11.50 26.32 8.95
N SER A 61 -11.96 25.90 10.12
CA SER A 61 -12.35 24.52 10.42
C SER A 61 -13.79 24.22 9.97
N GLY A 62 -14.22 22.96 10.06
CA GLY A 62 -15.58 22.53 9.74
C GLY A 62 -15.83 22.21 8.25
N HIS A 63 -14.90 22.55 7.35
CA HIS A 63 -14.98 22.18 5.94
C HIS A 63 -13.61 21.97 5.29
N ASN A 64 -13.62 21.34 4.11
CA ASN A 64 -12.43 21.12 3.29
C ASN A 64 -12.44 22.03 2.06
N LYS A 65 -11.27 22.22 1.42
CA LYS A 65 -11.11 23.00 0.17
C LYS A 65 -12.18 22.71 -0.90
N ARG A 66 -12.60 21.44 -0.99
CA ARG A 66 -13.60 20.98 -1.98
C ARG A 66 -14.99 21.60 -1.79
N LYS A 67 -15.37 21.92 -0.55
CA LYS A 67 -16.66 22.52 -0.18
C LYS A 67 -16.49 23.94 0.40
N CYS A 68 -15.38 24.61 0.07
CA CYS A 68 -15.09 25.95 0.58
C CYS A 68 -15.85 26.99 -0.24
N CYS A 69 -16.78 27.70 0.39
CA CYS A 69 -17.57 28.77 -0.25
C CYS A 69 -16.98 30.17 -0.04
N ALA A 70 -15.87 30.31 0.69
CA ALA A 70 -15.26 31.62 0.97
C ALA A 70 -14.66 32.25 -0.30
N ALA A 71 -15.01 33.50 -0.56
CA ALA A 71 -14.22 34.39 -1.40
C ALA A 71 -12.93 34.76 -0.66
N LEU A 72 -11.77 34.58 -1.31
CA LEU A 72 -10.49 34.86 -0.68
C LEU A 72 -10.09 36.32 -0.87
N THR A 73 -9.51 36.91 0.17
CA THR A 73 -8.77 38.16 0.05
C THR A 73 -7.42 37.92 -0.64
N ARG A 74 -6.82 38.96 -1.24
CA ARG A 74 -5.52 38.87 -1.94
C ARG A 74 -4.41 38.27 -1.07
N GLU A 75 -4.42 38.58 0.23
CA GLU A 75 -3.48 38.01 1.20
C GLU A 75 -3.71 36.51 1.45
N GLN A 76 -4.98 36.11 1.57
CA GLN A 76 -5.34 34.71 1.78
C GLN A 76 -5.05 33.86 0.54
N GLU A 77 -5.21 34.43 -0.66
CA GLU A 77 -4.81 33.78 -1.92
C GLU A 77 -3.31 33.50 -1.98
N GLY A 78 -2.48 34.48 -1.59
CA GLY A 78 -1.03 34.31 -1.50
C GLY A 78 -0.65 33.16 -0.57
N LYS A 79 -1.21 33.18 0.64
CA LYS A 79 -1.02 32.11 1.65
C LYS A 79 -1.47 30.74 1.13
N TYR A 80 -2.57 30.67 0.39
CA TYR A 80 -3.07 29.44 -0.22
C TYR A 80 -2.11 28.90 -1.30
N LYS A 81 -1.63 29.75 -2.22
CA LYS A 81 -0.68 29.36 -3.28
C LYS A 81 0.64 28.86 -2.71
N GLU A 82 1.19 29.53 -1.71
CA GLU A 82 2.43 29.12 -1.03
C GLU A 82 2.27 27.75 -0.37
N LYS A 83 1.18 27.54 0.40
CA LYS A 83 0.89 26.24 1.02
C LYS A 83 0.77 25.11 -0.01
N LEU A 84 0.15 25.39 -1.17
CA LEU A 84 0.03 24.42 -2.26
C LEU A 84 1.41 24.07 -2.87
N GLN A 85 2.29 25.06 -3.06
CA GLN A 85 3.65 24.82 -3.55
C GLN A 85 4.47 23.98 -2.55
N LYS A 86 4.36 24.26 -1.25
CA LYS A 86 5.00 23.48 -0.19
C LYS A 86 4.51 22.03 -0.16
N GLN A 87 3.21 21.79 -0.40
CA GLN A 87 2.66 20.44 -0.54
C GLN A 87 3.24 19.71 -1.75
N LYS A 88 3.25 20.33 -2.93
CA LYS A 88 3.86 19.76 -4.14
C LYS A 88 5.33 19.39 -3.93
N ARG A 89 6.12 20.29 -3.33
CA ARG A 89 7.55 20.03 -3.01
C ARG A 89 7.72 18.83 -2.08
N LYS A 90 6.85 18.68 -1.06
CA LYS A 90 6.87 17.52 -0.16
C LYS A 90 6.54 16.23 -0.90
N GLU A 91 5.56 16.23 -1.79
CA GLU A 91 5.20 15.07 -2.60
C GLU A 91 6.35 14.62 -3.50
N VAL A 92 7.01 15.55 -4.18
CA VAL A 92 8.22 15.28 -4.99
C VAL A 92 9.31 14.64 -4.12
N LYS A 93 9.59 15.21 -2.94
CA LYS A 93 10.59 14.69 -2.00
C LYS A 93 10.25 13.30 -1.46
N ILE A 94 8.97 12.94 -1.32
CA ILE A 94 8.56 11.60 -0.90
C ILE A 94 8.80 10.60 -2.03
N LYS A 95 8.46 10.96 -3.28
CA LYS A 95 8.64 10.08 -4.44
C LYS A 95 10.11 9.76 -4.74
N THR A 96 11.01 10.74 -4.59
CA THR A 96 12.45 10.55 -4.83
C THR A 96 13.16 9.77 -3.73
N LYS A 97 12.61 9.70 -2.51
CA LYS A 97 13.18 8.93 -1.39
C LYS A 97 13.05 7.42 -1.53
N GLY A 98 12.11 6.93 -2.35
CA GLY A 98 11.91 5.49 -2.58
C GLY A 98 12.83 4.87 -3.65
N THR A 99 13.48 5.68 -4.49
CA THR A 99 14.32 5.20 -5.60
C THR A 99 15.80 5.10 -5.24
N SER A 100 16.28 5.85 -4.23
CA SER A 100 17.70 5.88 -3.85
C SER A 100 18.18 4.66 -3.04
N SER A 101 17.28 3.95 -2.36
CA SER A 101 17.63 2.75 -1.59
C SER A 101 17.90 1.52 -2.47
N ARG A 102 17.39 1.50 -3.71
CA ARG A 102 17.66 0.41 -4.68
C ARG A 102 18.99 0.62 -5.41
N ALA A 103 19.35 1.88 -5.69
CA ALA A 103 20.59 2.22 -6.40
C ALA A 103 21.87 1.88 -5.61
N ARG A 104 21.86 1.98 -4.27
CA ARG A 104 23.06 1.71 -3.45
C ARG A 104 23.39 0.22 -3.27
N ARG A 105 22.43 -0.70 -3.51
CA ARG A 105 22.71 -2.15 -3.40
C ARG A 105 23.40 -2.72 -4.63
N ALA A 106 23.21 -2.12 -5.80
CA ALA A 106 23.82 -2.60 -7.04
C ALA A 106 25.33 -2.31 -7.13
N SER A 107 25.87 -1.39 -6.31
CA SER A 107 27.28 -0.99 -6.36
C SER A 107 28.20 -1.81 -5.45
N ASN A 108 27.66 -2.64 -4.54
CA ASN A 108 28.44 -3.33 -3.52
C ASN A 108 28.69 -4.82 -3.80
N GLU A 109 28.28 -5.37 -4.95
CA GLU A 109 28.49 -6.78 -5.32
C GLU A 109 29.60 -7.02 -6.37
N VAL A 110 30.41 -6.00 -6.71
CA VAL A 110 31.50 -6.16 -7.73
C VAL A 110 32.91 -6.20 -7.08
N GLY A 111 33.00 -6.24 -5.75
CA GLY A 111 34.25 -6.00 -5.03
C GLY A 111 34.74 -7.09 -4.09
N ASN A 112 34.45 -8.37 -4.32
CA ASN A 112 35.17 -9.43 -3.59
C ASN A 112 35.16 -10.78 -4.33
N SER A 113 36.06 -10.95 -5.30
CA SER A 113 36.51 -12.28 -5.73
C SER A 113 37.93 -12.18 -6.25
N SER A 114 38.89 -12.32 -5.35
CA SER A 114 40.29 -12.66 -5.64
C SER A 114 40.90 -13.24 -4.37
N LYS A 115 40.78 -14.56 -4.20
CA LYS A 115 41.85 -15.41 -3.69
C LYS A 115 41.61 -16.85 -4.11
#